data_AF-A0A3D5KNW5-F1
#
_entry.id   AF-A0A3D5KNW5-F1
#
_cell.length_a   1.000
_cell.length_b   1.000
_cell.length_c   1.000
_cell.angle_alpha   90.00
_cell.angle_beta   90.00
_cell.angle_gamma   90.00
#
_symmetry.space_group_name_H-M   'P 1'
#
loop_
_entity.id
_entity.type
_entity.pdbx_description
1 polymer ?
#
loop_
_entity_poly.entity_id
_entity_poly.type
_entity_poly.pdbx_seq_one_letter_code
_entity_poly.pdbx_strand_id
1 'polypeptide(L)'
;MKKILFHLKDDWAKYLIELFVVVFGILGAFTLEKWNESRKSREVEISYLKDIISCIQSDIVNLQFDLDRNNEAILGGEKMIEAIKQNQPYYDSLSLYFASVNNYTGFESNKGAYESLKSIDLNIISNKTLRFSIINLYEKEYSTLKFNQALITEDIHYLKRNFYPPFFDKFLVISPTSFYHGEMIPNDFENLKKNKLFLYHLKSLQVDHEVYAKVISFKIKNLEKLVGDCMIEIER
;
A
#
# COMPACT_ATOMS: atom_id res chain seq x y z
N MET A 1 56.45 -34.62 -42.60
CA MET A 1 54.99 -34.91 -42.52
C MET A 1 54.66 -36.32 -42.03
N LYS A 2 55.24 -37.42 -42.57
CA LYS A 2 54.91 -38.80 -42.13
C LYS A 2 55.25 -39.12 -40.66
N LYS A 3 56.33 -38.57 -40.09
CA LYS A 3 56.71 -38.77 -38.67
C LYS A 3 55.72 -38.15 -37.66
N ILE A 4 55.14 -36.99 -37.98
CA ILE A 4 54.14 -36.32 -37.12
C ILE A 4 52.85 -37.13 -37.10
N LEU A 5 52.42 -37.64 -38.26
CA LEU A 5 51.27 -38.54 -38.38
C LEU A 5 51.47 -39.88 -37.65
N PHE A 6 52.71 -40.38 -37.55
CA PHE A 6 53.01 -41.61 -36.83
C PHE A 6 52.97 -41.43 -35.31
N HIS A 7 53.54 -40.32 -34.78
CA HIS A 7 53.45 -39.98 -33.35
C HIS A 7 52.02 -39.67 -32.89
N LEU A 8 51.22 -39.01 -33.76
CA LEU A 8 49.80 -38.81 -33.49
C LEU A 8 49.03 -40.12 -33.44
N LYS A 9 49.48 -41.20 -34.11
CA LYS A 9 48.79 -42.50 -34.12
C LYS A 9 49.05 -43.34 -32.87
N ASP A 10 50.23 -43.22 -32.24
CA ASP A 10 50.58 -44.00 -31.04
C ASP A 10 50.17 -43.29 -29.73
N ASP A 11 50.17 -41.95 -29.68
CA ASP A 11 49.89 -41.17 -28.45
C ASP A 11 48.56 -40.39 -28.48
N TRP A 12 47.66 -40.61 -29.47
CA TRP A 12 46.38 -39.89 -29.60
C TRP A 12 45.54 -39.89 -28.32
N ALA A 13 45.53 -40.99 -27.57
CA ALA A 13 44.78 -41.10 -26.32
C ALA A 13 45.29 -40.12 -25.25
N LYS A 14 46.61 -39.87 -25.19
CA LYS A 14 47.21 -38.90 -24.26
C LYS A 14 46.79 -37.48 -24.60
N TYR A 15 46.87 -37.11 -25.88
CA TYR A 15 46.45 -35.78 -26.35
C TYR A 15 44.95 -35.54 -26.20
N LEU A 16 44.11 -36.58 -26.36
CA LEU A 16 42.68 -36.47 -26.06
C LEU A 16 42.43 -36.26 -24.57
N ILE A 17 43.09 -37.02 -23.69
CA ILE A 17 42.97 -36.84 -22.23
C ILE A 17 43.39 -35.42 -21.84
N GLU A 18 44.50 -34.92 -22.38
CA GLU A 18 44.98 -33.56 -22.15
C GLU A 18 43.96 -32.51 -22.61
N LEU A 19 43.39 -32.66 -23.81
CA LEU A 19 42.32 -31.80 -24.32
C LEU A 19 41.09 -31.84 -23.39
N PHE A 20 40.66 -33.03 -22.96
CA PHE A 20 39.53 -33.17 -22.03
C PHE A 20 39.81 -32.46 -20.72
N VAL A 21 41.00 -32.61 -20.14
CA VAL A 21 41.38 -31.94 -18.89
C VAL A 21 41.32 -30.41 -19.05
N VAL A 22 41.85 -29.87 -20.14
CA VAL A 22 41.78 -28.43 -20.43
C VAL A 22 40.33 -27.97 -20.61
N VAL A 23 39.52 -28.70 -21.38
CA VAL A 23 38.11 -28.38 -21.60
C VAL A 23 37.31 -28.42 -20.29
N PHE A 24 37.48 -29.46 -19.47
CA PHE A 24 36.82 -29.57 -18.17
C PHE A 24 37.31 -28.49 -17.19
N GLY A 25 38.58 -28.10 -17.23
CA GLY A 25 39.11 -27.00 -16.43
C GLY A 25 38.43 -25.66 -16.78
N ILE A 26 38.31 -25.36 -18.07
CA ILE A 26 37.65 -24.14 -18.56
C ILE A 26 36.15 -24.16 -18.22
N LEU A 27 35.45 -25.26 -18.49
CA LEU A 27 34.03 -25.40 -18.17
C LEU A 27 33.76 -25.32 -16.67
N GLY A 28 34.64 -25.89 -15.85
CA GLY A 28 34.58 -25.81 -14.39
C GLY A 28 34.71 -24.36 -13.90
N ALA A 29 35.70 -23.63 -14.43
CA ALA A 29 35.91 -22.22 -14.10
C ALA A 29 34.69 -21.35 -14.46
N PHE A 30 34.16 -21.49 -15.69
CA PHE A 30 32.96 -20.76 -16.12
C PHE A 30 31.72 -21.12 -15.29
N THR A 31 31.58 -22.39 -14.90
CA THR A 31 30.45 -22.82 -14.05
C THR A 31 30.53 -22.20 -12.66
N LEU A 32 31.72 -22.19 -12.06
CA LEU A 32 31.95 -21.57 -10.75
C LEU A 32 31.72 -20.07 -10.76
N GLU A 33 32.14 -19.39 -11.82
CA GLU A 33 31.90 -17.96 -12.03
C GLU A 33 30.41 -17.64 -12.11
N LYS A 34 29.66 -18.35 -12.97
CA LYS A 34 28.20 -18.22 -13.08
C LYS A 34 27.47 -18.51 -11.76
N TRP A 35 27.92 -19.49 -11.00
CA TRP A 35 27.35 -19.80 -9.69
C TRP A 35 27.56 -18.64 -8.69
N ASN A 36 28.78 -18.07 -8.64
CA ASN A 36 29.08 -16.93 -7.80
C ASN A 36 28.29 -15.67 -8.21
N GLU A 37 28.14 -15.41 -9.52
CA GLU A 37 27.29 -14.34 -10.05
C GLU A 37 25.83 -14.55 -9.65
N SER A 38 25.29 -15.76 -9.83
CA SER A 38 23.92 -16.09 -9.43
C SER A 38 23.70 -15.90 -7.93
N ARG A 39 24.69 -16.26 -7.09
CA ARG A 39 24.61 -16.06 -5.64
C ARG A 39 24.56 -14.57 -5.29
N LYS A 40 25.43 -13.76 -5.89
CA LYS A 40 25.46 -12.30 -5.66
C LYS A 40 24.17 -11.63 -6.13
N SER A 41 23.66 -11.98 -7.32
CA SER A 41 22.38 -11.45 -7.82
C SER A 41 21.23 -11.82 -6.89
N ARG A 42 21.25 -13.02 -6.32
CA ARG A 42 20.26 -13.48 -5.35
C ARG A 42 20.34 -12.73 -4.02
N GLU A 43 21.54 -12.46 -3.51
CA GLU A 43 21.75 -11.64 -2.31
C GLU A 43 21.16 -10.22 -2.49
N VAL A 44 21.35 -9.63 -3.68
CA VAL A 44 20.77 -8.32 -4.03
C VAL A 44 19.24 -8.38 -4.11
N GLU A 45 18.67 -9.39 -4.77
CA GLU A 45 17.22 -9.61 -4.83
C GLU A 45 16.60 -9.70 -3.43
N ILE A 46 17.18 -10.52 -2.55
CA ILE A 46 16.69 -10.70 -1.17
C ILE A 46 16.73 -9.37 -0.40
N SER A 47 17.78 -8.58 -0.57
CA SER A 47 17.88 -7.26 0.06
C SER A 47 16.72 -6.36 -0.37
N TYR A 48 16.47 -6.25 -1.68
CA TYR A 48 15.36 -5.44 -2.19
C TYR A 48 13.98 -5.95 -1.75
N LEU A 49 13.76 -7.26 -1.73
CA LEU A 49 12.50 -7.84 -1.26
C LEU A 49 12.24 -7.51 0.21
N LYS A 50 13.28 -7.54 1.06
CA LYS A 50 13.17 -7.15 2.48
C LYS A 50 12.82 -5.67 2.64
N ASP A 51 13.47 -4.80 1.88
CA ASP A 51 13.18 -3.36 1.92
C ASP A 51 11.75 -3.07 1.45
N ILE A 52 11.31 -3.74 0.38
CA ILE A 52 9.93 -3.64 -0.13
C ILE A 52 8.92 -4.16 0.90
N ILE A 53 9.20 -5.28 1.57
CA ILE A 53 8.34 -5.79 2.66
C ILE A 53 8.22 -4.74 3.76
N SER A 54 9.32 -4.14 4.20
CA SER A 54 9.31 -3.12 5.25
C SER A 54 8.48 -1.90 4.83
N CYS A 55 8.59 -1.46 3.57
CA CYS A 55 7.76 -0.39 3.02
C CYS A 55 6.27 -0.76 3.04
N ILE A 56 5.90 -1.94 2.53
CA ILE A 56 4.51 -2.39 2.47
C ILE A 56 3.92 -2.57 3.87
N GLN A 57 4.70 -3.07 4.84
CA GLN A 57 4.25 -3.19 6.24
C GLN A 57 3.96 -1.83 6.86
N SER A 58 4.80 -0.82 6.60
CA SER A 58 4.52 0.55 7.01
C SER A 58 3.24 1.10 6.37
N ASP A 59 3.02 0.81 5.08
CA ASP A 59 1.81 1.23 4.38
C ASP A 59 0.55 0.55 4.94
N ILE A 60 0.64 -0.73 5.31
CA ILE A 60 -0.45 -1.46 5.97
C ILE A 60 -0.84 -0.79 7.30
N VAL A 61 0.13 -0.40 8.12
CA VAL A 61 -0.14 0.27 9.41
C VAL A 61 -0.85 1.61 9.18
N ASN A 62 -0.41 2.40 8.21
CA ASN A 62 -1.07 3.66 7.86
C ASN A 62 -2.50 3.43 7.35
N LEU A 63 -2.72 2.39 6.53
CA LEU A 63 -4.04 2.03 6.04
C LEU A 63 -4.96 1.49 7.14
N GLN A 64 -4.43 0.80 8.14
CA GLN A 64 -5.21 0.38 9.32
C GLN A 64 -5.69 1.60 10.11
N PHE A 65 -4.82 2.59 10.32
CA PHE A 65 -5.23 3.86 10.92
C PHE A 65 -6.34 4.53 10.09
N ASP A 66 -6.19 4.61 8.76
CA ASP A 66 -7.22 5.17 7.89
C ASP A 66 -8.55 4.40 7.99
N LEU A 67 -8.49 3.07 8.06
CA LEU A 67 -9.66 2.22 8.23
C LEU A 67 -10.38 2.50 9.56
N ASP A 68 -9.64 2.61 10.65
CA ASP A 68 -10.20 2.92 11.98
C ASP A 68 -10.91 4.27 11.98
N ARG A 69 -10.30 5.29 11.36
CA ARG A 69 -10.91 6.61 11.20
C ARG A 69 -12.20 6.59 10.40
N ASN A 70 -12.27 5.78 9.34
CA ASN A 70 -13.51 5.62 8.58
C ASN A 70 -14.57 4.86 9.40
N ASN A 71 -14.18 3.86 10.19
CA ASN A 71 -15.12 3.15 11.07
C ASN A 71 -15.70 4.07 12.16
N GLU A 72 -14.90 4.98 12.73
CA GLU A 72 -15.37 6.01 13.66
C GLU A 72 -16.34 7.00 13.00
N ALA A 73 -16.11 7.36 11.73
CA ALA A 73 -17.01 8.19 10.95
C ALA A 73 -18.35 7.47 10.69
N ILE A 74 -18.31 6.19 10.30
CA ILE A 74 -19.51 5.36 10.10
C ILE A 74 -20.33 5.31 11.39
N LEU A 75 -19.70 4.99 12.53
CA LEU A 75 -20.35 4.93 13.83
C LEU A 75 -20.95 6.29 14.23
N GLY A 76 -20.23 7.39 14.00
CA GLY A 76 -20.75 8.74 14.25
C GLY A 76 -21.99 9.05 13.40
N GLY A 77 -21.98 8.62 12.14
CA GLY A 77 -23.11 8.74 11.22
C GLY A 77 -24.32 7.97 11.73
N GLU A 78 -24.11 6.72 12.16
CA GLU A 78 -25.17 5.88 12.73
C GLU A 78 -25.79 6.53 13.97
N LYS A 79 -24.96 7.01 14.89
CA LYS A 79 -25.39 7.65 16.14
C LYS A 79 -26.15 8.94 15.90
N MET A 80 -25.71 9.77 14.97
CA MET A 80 -26.45 10.99 14.60
C MET A 80 -27.79 10.67 13.93
N ILE A 81 -27.81 9.73 12.98
CA ILE A 81 -29.05 9.33 12.32
C ILE A 81 -30.04 8.73 13.33
N GLU A 82 -29.56 7.93 14.27
CA GLU A 82 -30.34 7.38 15.38
C GLU A 82 -30.95 8.49 16.25
N ALA A 83 -30.12 9.43 16.71
CA ALA A 83 -30.56 10.56 17.53
C ALA A 83 -31.63 11.40 16.82
N ILE A 84 -31.47 11.65 15.52
CA ILE A 84 -32.43 12.41 14.72
C ILE A 84 -33.75 11.63 14.54
N LYS A 85 -33.68 10.33 14.22
CA LYS A 85 -34.87 9.47 14.06
C LYS A 85 -35.68 9.36 15.34
N GLN A 86 -35.01 9.27 16.48
CA GLN A 86 -35.64 9.18 17.80
C GLN A 86 -36.03 10.57 18.37
N ASN A 87 -35.78 11.64 17.61
CA ASN A 87 -36.02 13.02 18.03
C ASN A 87 -35.38 13.37 19.39
N GLN A 88 -34.17 12.84 19.63
CA GLN A 88 -33.41 13.14 20.84
C GLN A 88 -33.01 14.62 20.89
N PRO A 89 -32.88 15.20 22.10
CA PRO A 89 -32.26 16.52 22.28
C PRO A 89 -30.75 16.44 22.03
N TYR A 90 -30.09 17.60 21.94
CA TYR A 90 -28.64 17.66 21.90
C TYR A 90 -28.01 17.13 23.20
N TYR A 91 -26.89 16.41 23.09
CA TYR A 91 -26.07 15.95 24.22
C TYR A 91 -24.59 15.95 23.83
N ASP A 92 -23.70 16.06 24.82
CA ASP A 92 -22.28 16.37 24.64
C ASP A 92 -21.57 15.45 23.63
N SER A 93 -21.84 14.14 23.64
CA SER A 93 -21.17 13.23 22.70
C SER A 93 -21.55 13.43 21.22
N LEU A 94 -22.65 14.14 20.91
CA LEU A 94 -23.01 14.43 19.52
C LEU A 94 -21.96 15.28 18.82
N SER A 95 -21.28 16.18 19.54
CA SER A 95 -20.27 17.05 18.92
C SER A 95 -19.07 16.28 18.36
N LEU A 96 -18.73 15.17 19.03
CA LEU A 96 -17.71 14.22 18.58
C LEU A 96 -18.16 13.47 17.32
N TYR A 97 -19.43 13.05 17.27
CA TYR A 97 -19.98 12.36 16.09
C TYR A 97 -20.09 13.28 14.87
N PHE A 98 -20.48 14.55 15.06
CA PHE A 98 -20.45 15.54 13.99
C PHE A 98 -19.05 15.70 13.40
N ALA A 99 -18.04 15.74 14.26
CA ALA A 99 -16.65 15.82 13.84
C ALA A 99 -16.16 14.54 13.16
N SER A 100 -16.53 13.36 13.68
CA SER A 100 -16.05 12.07 13.14
C SER A 100 -16.58 11.79 11.73
N VAL A 101 -17.86 12.08 11.45
CA VAL A 101 -18.43 11.96 10.08
C VAL A 101 -17.77 12.89 9.07
N ASN A 102 -17.16 13.98 9.54
CA ASN A 102 -16.46 14.93 8.70
C ASN A 102 -14.94 14.71 8.72
N ASN A 103 -14.48 13.58 9.24
CA ASN A 103 -13.08 13.28 9.29
C ASN A 103 -12.55 12.89 7.91
N TYR A 104 -11.33 13.30 7.60
CA TYR A 104 -10.64 12.93 6.38
C TYR A 104 -9.24 12.43 6.73
N THR A 105 -8.69 11.56 5.89
CA THR A 105 -7.34 11.02 6.05
C THR A 105 -6.52 11.26 4.79
N GLY A 106 -5.21 11.03 4.89
CA GLY A 106 -4.28 11.18 3.77
C GLY A 106 -3.36 9.98 3.67
N PHE A 107 -3.38 9.31 2.53
CA PHE A 107 -2.55 8.17 2.18
C PHE A 107 -1.37 8.65 1.35
N GLU A 108 -0.18 8.33 1.83
CA GLU A 108 1.07 8.44 1.09
C GLU A 108 1.77 7.09 1.17
N SER A 109 2.23 6.58 0.04
CA SER A 109 2.93 5.30 -0.02
C SER A 109 4.41 5.45 0.28
N ASN A 110 4.95 4.50 1.04
CA ASN A 110 6.38 4.36 1.27
C ASN A 110 7.05 3.71 0.04
N LYS A 111 7.37 4.54 -0.96
CA LYS A 111 7.89 4.07 -2.25
C LYS A 111 9.41 4.02 -2.37
N GLY A 112 10.16 4.31 -1.30
CA GLY A 112 11.62 4.47 -1.37
C GLY A 112 12.35 3.25 -1.94
N ALA A 113 12.05 2.06 -1.43
CA ALA A 113 12.65 0.80 -1.91
C ALA A 113 12.29 0.50 -3.37
N TYR A 114 11.03 0.72 -3.74
CA TYR A 114 10.55 0.49 -5.10
C TYR A 114 11.18 1.45 -6.12
N GLU A 115 11.26 2.75 -5.81
CA GLU A 115 11.87 3.74 -6.70
C GLU A 115 13.37 3.47 -6.87
N SER A 116 14.06 3.04 -5.79
CA SER A 116 15.44 2.58 -5.87
C SER A 116 15.59 1.38 -6.81
N LEU A 117 14.79 0.33 -6.62
CA LEU A 117 14.77 -0.86 -7.49
C LEU A 117 14.51 -0.49 -8.96
N LYS A 118 13.51 0.37 -9.21
CA LYS A 118 13.13 0.85 -10.53
C LYS A 118 14.24 1.64 -11.21
N SER A 119 15.00 2.44 -10.45
CA SER A 119 16.11 3.24 -10.97
C SER A 119 17.31 2.40 -11.42
N ILE A 120 17.48 1.20 -10.85
CA ILE A 120 18.55 0.28 -11.22
C ILE A 120 18.09 -0.67 -12.32
N ASP A 121 17.24 -1.63 -11.95
CA ASP A 121 16.63 -2.58 -12.88
C ASP A 121 15.55 -3.38 -12.12
N LEU A 122 14.31 -3.32 -12.59
CA LEU A 122 13.22 -4.12 -12.04
C LEU A 122 13.49 -5.63 -12.17
N ASN A 123 14.29 -6.07 -13.16
CA ASN A 123 14.61 -7.48 -13.37
C ASN A 123 15.50 -8.10 -12.28
N ILE A 124 16.01 -7.31 -11.33
CA ILE A 124 16.66 -7.80 -10.10
C ILE A 124 15.72 -8.78 -9.36
N ILE A 125 14.41 -8.51 -9.35
CA ILE A 125 13.42 -9.48 -8.85
C ILE A 125 13.25 -10.55 -9.93
N SER A 126 13.84 -11.72 -9.73
CA SER A 126 13.93 -12.82 -10.69
C SER A 126 12.55 -13.38 -11.05
N ASN A 127 11.67 -13.53 -10.05
CA ASN A 127 10.31 -13.99 -10.23
C ASN A 127 9.45 -12.94 -10.96
N LYS A 128 9.16 -13.23 -12.24
CA LYS A 128 8.39 -12.33 -13.12
C LYS A 128 7.00 -12.01 -12.59
N THR A 129 6.30 -12.99 -12.00
CA THR A 129 4.95 -12.79 -11.45
C THR A 129 4.99 -11.88 -10.23
N LEU A 130 5.93 -12.12 -9.31
CA LEU A 130 6.11 -11.28 -8.13
C LEU A 130 6.51 -9.86 -8.52
N ARG A 131 7.48 -9.72 -9.43
CA ARG A 131 7.93 -8.45 -9.98
C ARG A 131 6.78 -7.62 -10.53
N PHE A 132 5.90 -8.21 -11.34
CA PHE A 132 4.73 -7.49 -11.84
C PHE A 132 3.72 -7.14 -10.76
N SER A 133 3.57 -7.96 -9.74
CA SER A 133 2.68 -7.66 -8.61
C SER A 133 3.18 -6.44 -7.83
N ILE A 134 4.49 -6.34 -7.60
CA ILE A 134 5.15 -5.17 -7.00
C ILE A 134 4.97 -3.93 -7.90
N ILE A 135 5.22 -4.05 -9.21
CA ILE A 135 5.04 -2.92 -10.14
C ILE A 135 3.58 -2.44 -10.14
N ASN A 136 2.62 -3.35 -10.22
CA ASN A 136 1.19 -3.00 -10.24
C ASN A 136 0.79 -2.28 -8.95
N LEU A 137 1.31 -2.71 -7.80
CA LEU A 137 1.07 -2.05 -6.52
C LEU A 137 1.44 -0.55 -6.58
N TYR A 138 2.71 -0.25 -6.90
CA TYR A 138 3.22 1.11 -6.84
C TYR A 138 2.77 2.01 -7.99
N GLU A 139 2.67 1.46 -9.21
CA GLU A 139 2.34 2.27 -10.40
C GLU A 139 0.82 2.47 -10.60
N LYS A 140 -0.02 1.63 -10.00
CA LYS A 140 -1.48 1.65 -10.26
C LYS A 140 -2.33 1.61 -9.01
N GLU A 141 -2.13 0.61 -8.15
CA GLU A 141 -3.04 0.36 -7.02
C GLU A 141 -3.00 1.53 -6.02
N TYR A 142 -1.80 2.01 -5.68
CA TYR A 142 -1.64 3.17 -4.80
C TYR A 142 -2.18 4.47 -5.41
N SER A 143 -2.02 4.70 -6.72
CA SER A 143 -2.64 5.87 -7.37
C SER A 143 -4.16 5.82 -7.29
N THR A 144 -4.76 4.65 -7.45
CA THR A 144 -6.21 4.46 -7.34
C THR A 144 -6.70 4.72 -5.92
N LEU A 145 -5.94 4.25 -4.92
CA LEU A 145 -6.27 4.46 -3.51
C LEU A 145 -6.24 5.95 -3.13
N LYS A 146 -5.20 6.67 -3.58
CA LYS A 146 -5.06 8.11 -3.38
C LYS A 146 -6.18 8.90 -4.05
N PHE A 147 -6.57 8.51 -5.26
CA PHE A 147 -7.70 9.13 -5.97
C PHE A 147 -9.02 8.97 -5.20
N ASN A 148 -9.34 7.75 -4.77
CA ASN A 148 -10.57 7.49 -4.03
C ASN A 148 -10.65 8.29 -2.71
N GLN A 149 -9.52 8.44 -2.02
CA GLN A 149 -9.45 9.24 -0.79
C GLN A 149 -9.64 10.74 -1.05
N ALA A 150 -9.07 11.23 -2.15
CA ALA A 150 -9.16 12.64 -2.52
C ALA A 150 -10.61 13.06 -2.76
N LEU A 151 -11.44 12.20 -3.37
CA LEU A 151 -12.87 12.48 -3.60
C LEU A 151 -13.62 12.78 -2.29
N ILE A 152 -13.49 11.91 -1.29
CA ILE A 152 -14.15 12.09 0.02
C ILE A 152 -13.64 13.34 0.72
N THR A 153 -12.33 13.57 0.66
CA THR A 153 -11.69 14.75 1.26
C THR A 153 -12.17 16.05 0.61
N GLU A 154 -12.33 16.05 -0.72
CA GLU A 154 -12.85 17.18 -1.48
C GLU A 154 -14.30 17.49 -1.13
N ASP A 155 -15.15 16.47 -1.00
CA ASP A 155 -16.55 16.62 -0.60
C ASP A 155 -16.66 17.21 0.83
N ILE A 156 -15.89 16.69 1.78
CA ILE A 156 -15.83 17.24 3.14
C ILE A 156 -15.36 18.70 3.13
N HIS A 157 -14.33 19.01 2.34
CA HIS A 157 -13.84 20.37 2.20
C HIS A 157 -14.84 21.31 1.52
N TYR A 158 -15.62 20.81 0.57
CA TYR A 158 -16.72 21.54 -0.03
C TYR A 158 -17.78 21.87 1.03
N LEU A 159 -18.18 20.89 1.85
CA LEU A 159 -19.17 21.10 2.91
C LEU A 159 -18.66 22.08 3.97
N LYS A 160 -17.40 21.95 4.39
CA LYS A 160 -16.72 22.89 5.29
C LYS A 160 -16.85 24.34 4.81
N ARG A 161 -16.60 24.60 3.52
CA ARG A 161 -16.56 25.96 2.97
C ARG A 161 -17.94 26.51 2.64
N ASN A 162 -18.81 25.68 2.09
CA ASN A 162 -20.02 26.15 1.42
C ASN A 162 -21.31 25.78 2.16
N PHE A 163 -21.29 24.80 3.06
CA PHE A 163 -22.49 24.30 3.71
C PHE A 163 -22.50 24.53 5.22
N TYR A 164 -21.42 24.21 5.94
CA TYR A 164 -21.39 24.25 7.41
C TYR A 164 -21.35 25.63 8.09
N PRO A 165 -20.84 26.73 7.50
CA PRO A 165 -20.71 28.01 8.22
C PRO A 165 -21.98 28.56 8.89
N PRO A 166 -23.19 28.41 8.31
CA PRO A 166 -24.42 28.84 8.99
C PRO A 166 -24.84 27.95 10.18
N PHE A 167 -24.38 26.70 10.20
CA PHE A 167 -24.88 25.67 11.13
C PHE A 167 -23.95 25.38 12.30
N PHE A 168 -22.66 25.70 12.20
CA PHE A 168 -21.65 25.38 13.21
C PHE A 168 -20.76 26.59 13.49
N ASP A 169 -20.40 26.80 14.76
CA ASP A 169 -19.45 27.85 15.17
C ASP A 169 -18.07 27.64 14.54
N LYS A 170 -17.62 26.39 14.48
CA LYS A 170 -16.33 26.01 13.90
C LYS A 170 -16.37 24.62 13.29
N PHE A 171 -15.54 24.43 12.27
CA PHE A 171 -15.26 23.12 11.68
C PHE A 171 -13.94 22.60 12.24
N LEU A 172 -14.01 21.79 13.29
CA LEU A 172 -12.85 21.22 13.97
C LEU A 172 -12.97 19.69 13.97
N VAL A 173 -12.38 19.05 12.97
CA VAL A 173 -12.38 17.58 12.83
C VAL A 173 -11.06 16.94 13.30
N ILE A 174 -10.01 17.75 13.41
CA ILE A 174 -8.68 17.38 13.93
C ILE A 174 -8.31 18.42 15.00
N SER A 175 -8.17 18.00 16.26
CA SER A 175 -7.77 18.90 17.36
C SER A 175 -6.28 19.23 17.28
N PRO A 176 -5.86 20.45 17.65
CA PRO A 176 -4.45 20.81 17.82
C PRO A 176 -3.72 19.91 18.84
N THR A 177 -4.44 19.32 19.78
CA THR A 177 -3.90 18.48 20.85
C THR A 177 -4.03 16.98 20.58
N SER A 178 -4.78 16.58 19.55
CA SER A 178 -5.02 15.19 19.20
C SER A 178 -5.43 15.08 17.74
N PHE A 179 -4.61 14.39 16.94
CA PHE A 179 -4.96 14.03 15.55
C PHE A 179 -6.17 13.08 15.46
N TYR A 180 -6.65 12.57 16.59
CA TYR A 180 -7.72 11.57 16.69
C TYR A 180 -9.07 12.16 17.11
N HIS A 181 -9.16 13.43 17.53
CA HIS A 181 -10.41 13.91 18.12
C HIS A 181 -10.68 15.35 17.67
N GLY A 182 -11.86 15.58 17.12
CA GLY A 182 -12.39 16.89 16.79
C GLY A 182 -13.71 17.11 17.52
N GLU A 183 -14.24 18.32 17.39
CA GLU A 183 -15.53 18.68 17.95
C GLU A 183 -16.26 19.68 17.03
N MET A 184 -17.49 19.34 16.64
CA MET A 184 -18.36 20.23 15.89
C MET A 184 -19.69 20.42 16.63
N ILE A 185 -19.90 21.62 17.17
CA ILE A 185 -21.12 21.96 17.94
C ILE A 185 -22.08 22.71 17.01
N PRO A 186 -23.31 22.21 16.80
CA PRO A 186 -24.31 22.91 16.00
C PRO A 186 -24.84 24.14 16.74
N ASN A 187 -25.02 25.25 16.03
CA ASN A 187 -25.58 26.50 16.56
C ASN A 187 -27.03 26.31 17.05
N ASP A 188 -27.79 25.45 16.36
CA ASP A 188 -29.17 25.08 16.68
C ASP A 188 -29.44 23.65 16.20
N PHE A 189 -29.27 22.68 17.10
CA PHE A 189 -29.49 21.27 16.78
C PHE A 189 -30.95 20.94 16.44
N GLU A 190 -31.91 21.61 17.09
CA GLU A 190 -33.33 21.33 16.94
C GLU A 190 -33.86 21.69 15.54
N ASN A 191 -33.31 22.75 14.94
CA ASN A 191 -33.57 23.09 13.55
C ASN A 191 -32.68 22.31 12.57
N LEU A 192 -31.41 22.07 12.91
CA LEU A 192 -30.49 21.31 12.05
C LEU A 192 -31.00 19.89 11.76
N LYS A 193 -31.53 19.18 12.76
CA LYS A 193 -32.07 17.82 12.58
C LYS A 193 -33.28 17.75 11.63
N LYS A 194 -33.95 18.87 11.37
CA LYS A 194 -35.09 18.99 10.42
C LYS A 194 -34.64 19.39 9.01
N ASN A 195 -33.38 19.82 8.85
CA ASN A 195 -32.85 20.28 7.57
C ASN A 195 -32.59 19.08 6.63
N LYS A 196 -33.36 19.01 5.54
CA LYS A 196 -33.27 17.91 4.55
C LYS A 196 -31.90 17.83 3.88
N LEU A 197 -31.25 18.98 3.63
CA LEU A 197 -29.94 19.02 2.98
C LEU A 197 -28.84 18.54 3.92
N PHE A 198 -28.91 18.92 5.21
CA PHE A 198 -28.02 18.36 6.23
C PHE A 198 -28.17 16.83 6.31
N LEU A 199 -29.40 16.33 6.39
CA LEU A 199 -29.67 14.88 6.43
C LEU A 199 -29.18 14.14 5.19
N TYR A 200 -29.25 14.77 4.01
CA TYR A 200 -28.69 14.23 2.79
C TYR A 200 -27.17 14.10 2.90
N HIS A 201 -26.46 15.18 3.24
CA HIS A 201 -25.01 15.16 3.36
C HIS A 201 -24.51 14.20 4.45
N LEU A 202 -25.17 14.15 5.61
CA LEU A 202 -24.87 13.21 6.68
C LEU A 202 -24.91 11.76 6.19
N LYS A 203 -25.98 11.39 5.48
CA LYS A 203 -26.15 10.03 4.95
C LYS A 203 -25.15 9.72 3.82
N SER A 204 -24.91 10.70 2.94
CA SER A 204 -23.93 10.53 1.86
C SER A 204 -22.53 10.28 2.42
N LEU A 205 -22.06 11.14 3.33
CA LEU A 205 -20.74 10.99 3.96
C LEU A 205 -20.61 9.65 4.68
N GLN A 206 -21.64 9.21 5.42
CA GLN A 206 -21.63 7.90 6.07
C GLN A 206 -21.40 6.77 5.04
N VAL A 207 -22.15 6.79 3.92
CA VAL A 207 -22.02 5.80 2.86
C VAL A 207 -20.64 5.88 2.18
N ASP A 208 -20.11 7.09 1.96
CA ASP A 208 -18.79 7.28 1.37
C ASP A 208 -17.69 6.66 2.25
N HIS A 209 -17.78 6.85 3.57
CA HIS A 209 -16.90 6.19 4.54
C HIS A 209 -17.06 4.66 4.53
N GLU A 210 -18.27 4.12 4.45
CA GLU A 210 -18.50 2.67 4.34
C GLU A 210 -17.86 2.07 3.08
N VAL A 211 -18.01 2.75 1.94
CA VAL A 211 -17.44 2.32 0.67
C VAL A 211 -15.92 2.36 0.74
N TYR A 212 -15.35 3.44 1.26
CA TYR A 212 -13.90 3.60 1.35
C TYR A 212 -13.26 2.64 2.36
N ALA A 213 -13.89 2.41 3.51
CA ALA A 213 -13.48 1.40 4.49
C ALA A 213 -13.40 -0.01 3.87
N LYS A 214 -14.37 -0.39 3.03
CA LYS A 214 -14.35 -1.66 2.29
C LYS A 214 -13.20 -1.72 1.29
N VAL A 215 -12.94 -0.63 0.57
CA VAL A 215 -11.80 -0.53 -0.35
C VAL A 215 -10.48 -0.69 0.40
N ILE A 216 -10.27 0.05 1.49
CA ILE A 216 -9.05 -0.04 2.31
C ILE A 216 -8.86 -1.47 2.85
N SER A 217 -9.91 -2.05 3.42
CA SER A 217 -9.88 -3.42 3.96
C SER A 217 -9.46 -4.45 2.90
N PHE A 218 -9.95 -4.29 1.67
CA PHE A 218 -9.55 -5.13 0.55
C PHE A 218 -8.10 -4.89 0.13
N LYS A 219 -7.62 -3.63 0.13
CA LYS A 219 -6.23 -3.31 -0.16
C LYS A 219 -5.27 -3.90 0.87
N ILE A 220 -5.55 -3.76 2.17
CA ILE A 220 -4.72 -4.32 3.25
C ILE A 220 -4.50 -5.82 3.02
N LYS A 221 -5.56 -6.59 2.76
CA LYS A 221 -5.46 -8.04 2.49
C LYS A 221 -4.56 -8.37 1.30
N ASN A 222 -4.63 -7.56 0.23
CA ASN A 222 -3.77 -7.76 -0.94
C ASN A 222 -2.30 -7.42 -0.64
N LEU A 223 -2.05 -6.41 0.20
CA LEU A 223 -0.71 -6.05 0.66
C LEU A 223 -0.11 -7.17 1.53
N GLU A 224 -0.87 -7.69 2.49
CA GLU A 224 -0.47 -8.82 3.34
C GLU A 224 -0.14 -10.06 2.50
N LYS A 225 -0.95 -10.35 1.48
CA LYS A 225 -0.68 -11.43 0.53
C LYS A 225 0.64 -11.19 -0.21
N LEU A 226 0.86 -9.98 -0.73
CA LEU A 226 2.11 -9.65 -1.45
C LEU A 226 3.33 -9.75 -0.54
N VAL A 227 3.22 -9.36 0.73
CA VAL A 227 4.28 -9.58 1.72
C VAL A 227 4.58 -11.07 1.88
N GLY A 228 3.54 -11.92 1.98
CA GLY A 228 3.70 -13.37 2.00
C GLY A 228 4.39 -13.92 0.75
N ASP A 229 3.98 -13.46 -0.44
CA ASP A 229 4.61 -13.86 -1.71
C ASP A 229 6.09 -13.46 -1.77
N CYS A 230 6.45 -12.27 -1.26
CA CYS A 230 7.85 -11.84 -1.13
C CYS A 230 8.64 -12.71 -0.14
N MET A 231 8.05 -13.07 1.01
CA MET A 231 8.70 -13.93 2.00
C MET A 231 8.98 -15.33 1.45
N ILE A 232 8.01 -15.92 0.75
CA ILE A 232 8.20 -17.21 0.05
C ILE A 232 9.31 -17.10 -1.00
N GLU A 233 9.34 -16.01 -1.77
CA GLU A 233 10.39 -15.81 -2.75
C GLU A 233 11.76 -15.62 -2.10
N ILE A 234 11.88 -15.09 -0.87
CA ILE A 234 13.16 -14.97 -0.14
C ILE A 234 13.67 -16.34 0.33
N GLU A 235 12.77 -17.28 0.65
CA GLU A 235 13.14 -18.62 1.15
C GLU A 235 13.54 -19.60 0.05
N ARG A 236 13.25 -19.29 -1.23
CA ARG A 236 13.61 -20.10 -2.40
C ARG A 236 15.12 -20.15 -2.66
#